data_AF-A0A061PI38-F1
#
_entry.id   AF-A0A061PI38-F1
#
_cell.length_a   1.000
_cell.length_b   1.000
_cell.length_c   1.000
_cell.angle_alpha   90.00
_cell.angle_beta   90.00
_cell.angle_gamma   90.00
#
_symmetry.space_group_name_H-M   'P 1'
#
loop_
_entity.id
_entity.type
_entity.pdbx_description
1 polymer ?
#
loop_
_entity_poly.entity_id
_entity_poly.type
_entity_poly.pdbx_seq_one_letter_code
_entity_poly.pdbx_strand_id
1 'polypeptide(L)'
;MARPTSAPGNYEVNLTISDEEETWQWTDSFHVEADEADDLNEASIISSEDSMTLWLIMGGAMIALLVGGAYFAGKRGSAKRSA
;
A
#
# COMPACT_ATOMS: atom_id res chain seq x y z
N MET A 1 -1.52 -22.66 10.09
CA MET A 1 -2.18 -22.40 8.78
C MET A 1 -1.12 -21.82 7.86
N ALA A 2 -0.79 -22.48 6.75
CA ALA A 2 0.14 -21.94 5.77
C ALA A 2 -0.56 -20.82 4.98
N ARG A 3 0.10 -19.66 4.80
CA ARG A 3 -0.42 -18.57 3.95
C ARG A 3 -0.47 -19.07 2.50
N PRO A 4 -1.52 -18.75 1.72
CA PRO A 4 -1.56 -19.11 0.30
C PRO A 4 -0.49 -18.30 -0.43
N THR A 5 0.55 -18.96 -0.92
CA THR A 5 1.54 -18.37 -1.82
C THR A 5 1.02 -18.49 -3.25
N SER A 6 1.10 -17.41 -4.02
CA SER A 6 0.84 -17.47 -5.47
C SER A 6 1.91 -18.35 -6.11
N ALA A 7 1.49 -19.38 -6.84
CA ALA A 7 2.41 -20.19 -7.65
C ALA A 7 2.43 -19.66 -9.08
N PRO A 8 3.54 -19.76 -9.83
CA PRO A 8 3.53 -19.50 -11.26
C PRO A 8 2.74 -20.57 -12.00
N GLY A 9 2.09 -20.17 -13.10
CA GLY A 9 1.30 -21.10 -13.89
C GLY A 9 0.25 -20.44 -14.77
N ASN A 10 -0.49 -21.28 -15.50
CA ASN A 10 -1.64 -20.85 -16.28
C ASN A 10 -2.90 -20.94 -15.41
N TYR A 11 -3.64 -19.86 -15.39
CA TYR A 11 -4.87 -19.72 -14.61
C TYR A 11 -6.01 -19.30 -15.53
N GLU A 12 -7.22 -19.64 -15.12
CA GLU A 12 -8.44 -19.25 -15.81
C GLU A 12 -9.40 -18.66 -14.79
N VAL A 13 -9.86 -17.43 -15.05
CA VAL A 13 -10.96 -16.82 -14.31
C VAL A 13 -12.25 -17.10 -15.05
N ASN A 14 -13.19 -17.71 -14.33
CA ASN A 14 -14.57 -17.88 -14.76
C ASN A 14 -15.45 -17.01 -13.87
N LEU A 15 -15.96 -15.92 -14.44
CA LEU A 15 -16.80 -14.95 -13.77
C LEU A 15 -18.23 -15.02 -14.33
N THR A 16 -19.17 -15.37 -13.48
CA THR A 16 -20.60 -15.34 -13.78
C THR A 16 -21.26 -14.26 -12.95
N ILE A 17 -21.89 -13.29 -13.61
CA ILE A 17 -22.69 -12.23 -12.99
C ILE A 17 -24.12 -12.42 -13.46
N SER A 18 -25.05 -12.50 -12.53
CA SER A 18 -26.48 -12.64 -12.83
C SER A 18 -27.28 -11.57 -12.10
N ASP A 19 -28.30 -11.06 -12.78
CA ASP A 19 -29.40 -10.29 -12.21
C ASP A 19 -30.73 -11.04 -12.49
N GLU A 20 -31.87 -10.50 -12.05
CA GLU A 20 -33.20 -11.14 -12.18
C GLU A 20 -33.58 -11.48 -13.64
N GLU A 21 -33.07 -10.72 -14.61
CA GLU A 21 -33.44 -10.87 -16.04
C GLU A 21 -32.29 -11.36 -16.92
N GLU A 22 -31.03 -11.16 -16.53
CA GLU A 22 -29.87 -11.41 -17.40
C GLU A 22 -28.71 -12.10 -16.66
N THR A 23 -27.89 -12.81 -17.43
CA THR A 23 -26.67 -13.43 -16.94
C THR A 23 -25.55 -13.21 -17.94
N TRP A 24 -24.43 -12.69 -17.43
CA TRP A 24 -23.19 -12.49 -18.15
C TRP A 24 -22.15 -13.47 -17.66
N GLN A 25 -21.43 -14.08 -18.59
CA GLN A 25 -20.33 -14.99 -18.32
C GLN A 25 -19.09 -14.47 -19.02
N TRP A 26 -17.99 -14.37 -18.27
CA TRP A 26 -16.68 -14.01 -18.77
C TRP A 26 -15.69 -15.07 -18.34
N THR A 27 -15.03 -15.67 -19.32
CA THR A 27 -13.93 -16.60 -19.11
C THR A 27 -12.68 -15.99 -19.72
N ASP A 28 -11.60 -15.91 -18.94
CA ASP A 28 -10.32 -15.37 -19.39
C ASP A 28 -9.17 -16.17 -18.81
N SER A 29 -8.20 -16.44 -19.68
CA SER A 29 -7.00 -17.21 -19.32
C SER A 29 -5.81 -16.26 -19.24
N PHE A 30 -5.05 -16.36 -18.15
CA PHE A 30 -3.85 -15.57 -17.94
C PHE A 30 -2.72 -16.45 -17.42
N HIS A 31 -1.48 -16.04 -17.72
CA HIS A 31 -0.28 -16.69 -17.23
C HIS A 31 0.33 -15.81 -16.14
N VAL A 32 0.67 -16.40 -15.00
CA VAL A 32 1.44 -15.75 -13.95
C VAL A 32 2.87 -16.25 -14.06
N GLU A 33 3.79 -15.34 -14.38
CA GLU A 33 5.22 -15.63 -14.45
C GLU A 33 5.80 -15.88 -13.05
N ALA A 34 6.97 -16.54 -12.99
CA ALA A 34 7.59 -16.90 -11.70
C ALA A 34 8.11 -15.71 -10.91
N ASP A 35 8.67 -14.72 -11.61
CA ASP A 35 9.08 -13.44 -11.05
C ASP A 35 7.86 -12.63 -10.56
N GLU A 36 6.77 -12.62 -11.33
CA GLU A 36 5.53 -11.95 -10.91
C GLU A 36 4.88 -12.63 -9.69
N ALA A 37 4.92 -13.96 -9.62
CA ALA A 37 4.48 -14.71 -8.44
C ALA A 37 5.36 -14.40 -7.20
N ASP A 38 6.67 -14.32 -7.38
CA ASP A 38 7.62 -13.98 -6.31
C ASP A 38 7.43 -12.54 -5.83
N ASP A 39 7.26 -11.58 -6.74
CA ASP A 39 6.97 -10.17 -6.42
C ASP A 39 5.66 -10.02 -5.65
N LEU A 40 4.61 -10.75 -6.06
CA LEU A 40 3.32 -10.77 -5.35
C LEU A 40 3.43 -11.41 -3.97
N ASN A 41 4.22 -12.48 -3.84
CA ASN A 41 4.48 -13.13 -2.56
C ASN A 41 5.28 -12.19 -1.63
N GLU A 42 6.30 -11.50 -2.14
CA GLU A 42 7.10 -10.52 -1.37
C GLU A 42 6.27 -9.29 -0.97
N ALA A 43 5.44 -8.77 -1.88
CA ALA A 43 4.48 -7.71 -1.55
C ALA A 43 3.42 -8.18 -0.52
N SER A 44 3.03 -9.45 -0.54
CA SER A 44 2.13 -10.04 0.46
C SER A 44 2.78 -10.17 1.85
N ILE A 45 4.10 -10.33 1.92
CA ILE A 45 4.86 -10.31 3.18
C ILE A 45 4.79 -8.90 3.83
N ILE A 46 4.65 -7.84 3.02
CA ILE A 46 4.51 -6.45 3.48
C ILE A 46 3.08 -6.14 4.00
N SER A 47 2.07 -6.97 3.74
CA SER A 47 0.67 -6.65 4.05
C SER A 47 0.12 -7.32 5.32
N SER A 48 0.16 -6.55 6.41
CA SER A 48 -0.88 -6.30 7.44
C SER A 48 -0.26 -5.90 8.78
N GLU A 49 0.93 -6.44 9.11
CA GLU A 49 1.64 -6.15 10.37
C GLU A 49 2.46 -4.86 10.30
N ASP A 50 2.89 -4.41 9.10
CA ASP A 50 3.70 -3.19 8.92
C ASP A 50 2.90 -1.88 8.86
N SER A 51 1.57 -1.96 8.92
CA SER A 51 0.71 -0.78 8.99
C SER A 51 1.07 0.13 10.17
N MET A 52 1.47 -0.45 11.30
CA MET A 52 1.87 0.28 12.50
C MET A 52 3.28 0.90 12.36
N THR A 53 4.24 0.20 11.77
CA THR A 53 5.59 0.72 11.48
C THR A 53 5.52 1.94 10.55
N LEU A 54 4.74 1.83 9.47
CA LEU A 54 4.53 2.94 8.53
C LEU A 54 3.80 4.11 9.19
N TRP A 55 2.82 3.85 10.05
CA TRP A 55 2.14 4.89 10.83
C TRP A 55 3.10 5.62 11.79
N LEU A 56 4.01 4.89 12.43
CA LEU A 56 5.00 5.47 13.34
C LEU A 56 6.02 6.32 12.57
N ILE A 57 6.46 5.88 11.39
CA ILE A 57 7.36 6.65 10.53
C ILE A 57 6.66 7.94 10.06
N MET A 58 5.44 7.85 9.55
CA MET A 58 4.67 9.02 9.11
C MET A 58 4.36 9.98 10.25
N GLY A 59 3.94 9.46 11.41
CA GLY A 59 3.69 10.26 12.61
C GLY A 59 4.96 10.96 13.11
N GLY A 60 6.09 10.26 13.15
CA GLY A 60 7.38 10.82 13.52
C GLY A 60 7.84 11.91 12.56
N ALA A 61 7.70 11.70 11.25
CA ALA A 61 8.04 12.70 10.24
C ALA A 61 7.18 13.97 10.37
N MET A 62 5.88 13.82 10.62
CA MET A 62 4.97 14.95 10.82
C MET A 62 5.34 15.79 12.06
N ILE A 63 5.68 15.13 13.18
CA ILE A 63 6.13 15.82 14.40
C ILE A 63 7.44 16.57 14.15
N ALA A 64 8.40 15.94 13.46
CA ALA A 64 9.68 16.57 13.14
C ALA A 64 9.50 17.83 12.27
N LEU A 65 8.58 17.80 11.30
CA LEU A 65 8.24 18.96 10.47
C LEU A 65 7.58 20.08 11.28
N LEU A 66 6.68 19.77 12.21
CA LEU A 66 6.05 20.77 13.08
C LEU A 66 7.06 21.43 14.02
N VAL A 67 7.93 20.65 14.65
CA VAL A 67 8.98 21.16 15.55
C VAL A 67 10.01 21.98 14.78
N GLY A 68 10.45 21.48 13.62
CA GLY A 68 11.36 22.19 12.73
C GLY A 68 10.73 23.51 12.25
N GLY A 69 9.50 23.46 11.75
CA GLY A 69 8.76 24.64 11.30
C GLY A 69 8.58 25.69 12.39
N ALA A 70 8.18 25.28 13.60
CA ALA A 70 8.04 26.18 14.75
C ALA A 70 9.38 26.80 15.18
N TYR A 71 10.47 26.01 15.18
CA TYR A 71 11.82 26.48 15.47
C TYR A 71 12.28 27.55 14.46
N PHE A 72 12.11 27.29 13.17
CA PHE A 72 12.47 28.24 12.10
C PHE A 72 11.59 29.50 12.14
N ALA A 73 10.29 29.36 12.42
CA ALA A 73 9.38 30.49 12.57
C ALA A 73 9.73 31.37 13.80
N GLY A 74 10.04 30.76 14.94
CA GLY A 74 10.47 31.46 16.16
C GLY A 74 11.80 32.20 15.99
N LYS A 75 12.75 31.60 15.25
CA LYS A 75 14.02 32.24 14.88
C LYS A 75 13.81 33.46 13.99
N ARG A 76 12.89 33.39 13.01
CA ARG A 76 12.51 34.53 12.15
C ARG A 76 11.75 35.63 12.92
N GLY A 77 10.90 35.27 13.87
CA GLY A 77 10.15 36.22 14.70
C GLY A 77 11.04 37.03 15.65
N SER A 78 12.06 36.40 16.23
CA SER A 78 13.04 37.09 17.10
C SER A 78 13.91 38.07 16.32
N ALA A 79 14.27 37.74 15.07
CA ALA A 79 15.03 38.64 14.19
C ALA A 79 14.22 39.89 13.77
N LYS A 80 12.89 39.81 13.67
CA LYS A 80 12.03 40.97 13.36
C LYS A 80 11.68 41.85 14.56
N ARG A 81 11.79 41.37 15.79
CA ARG A 81 11.50 42.13 17.02
C ARG A 81 12.68 42.96 17.55
N SER A 82 13.87 42.77 16.99
CA SER A 82 15.11 43.44 17.42
C SER A 82 15.60 44.48 16.41
N ALA A 83 14.76 44.90 15.46
CA ALA A 83 14.99 45.98 14.51
C ALA A 83 14.00 47.13 14.77
#